data_AF-A0A957M286-F1
#
_entry.id   AF-A0A957M286-F1
#
_cell.length_a   1.000
_cell.length_b   1.000
_cell.length_c   1.000
_cell.angle_alpha   90.00
_cell.angle_beta   90.00
_cell.angle_gamma   90.00
#
_symmetry.space_group_name_H-M   'P 1'
#
loop_
_entity.id
_entity.type
_entity.pdbx_description
1 polymer ?
#
loop_
_entity_poly.entity_id
_entity_poly.type
_entity_poly.pdbx_seq_one_letter_code
_entity_poly.pdbx_strand_id
1 'polypeptide(L)'
;MTEETPTPIALSRPLARHIVEVLGSTGTPPARGVEHFNVGNTSLLDALDEYYLSSYLQDGGGAYKMVVGDYGSGKSHFLYCLRDRAWQRGFAVTKVDLSPVETPYNDQKLVYAAVARNLIWHEDDENVSDEQGLTRFLEGTLGRFVGNDLSLETVNHPHYLGLVDTLEAAAIDSLAYKNAVLAYFEALIRGQDERRESLTRWLMGSSTTPDDTKILREVGVTGKITKPNAFRMLRSLVQVIRTLSYSGLILLFDEVDRMASIGGKAEKLATDNLREVIDRTRDDLPGAMFVYAVPPPFINDIVPRYPALQQRVRAPGRFSKANHFSPQISLEHLDLDENDLMLAIGEKLIPIYETAFDTGLDRPTQQANAAILANVARDVFLDVSHRRLFVKAFVTELARQDAGAEHVLTEEEAIAVMRGQVDELSGGETPPY
;
A
#
# COMPACT_ATOMS: atom_id res chain seq x y z
N MET A 1 -10.38 31.82 7.82
CA MET A 1 -10.32 30.59 8.64
C MET A 1 -8.92 30.07 8.48
N THR A 2 -8.13 30.19 9.55
CA THR A 2 -6.76 29.66 9.62
C THR A 2 -6.84 28.14 9.54
N GLU A 3 -6.22 27.56 8.50
CA GLU A 3 -5.97 26.12 8.43
C GLU A 3 -5.11 25.74 9.64
N GLU A 4 -5.70 25.02 10.59
CA GLU A 4 -4.93 24.30 11.59
C GLU A 4 -4.18 23.17 10.86
N THR A 5 -2.88 23.33 10.73
CA THR A 5 -1.98 22.22 10.41
C THR A 5 -2.25 21.12 11.43
N PRO A 6 -2.58 19.88 11.02
CA PRO A 6 -2.88 18.82 11.98
C PRO A 6 -1.70 18.62 12.94
N THR A 7 -1.98 18.66 14.23
CA THR A 7 -1.02 18.39 15.31
C THR A 7 -0.35 17.04 15.03
N PRO A 8 0.98 16.92 15.03
CA PRO A 8 1.64 15.65 14.79
C PRO A 8 1.17 14.64 15.84
N ILE A 9 0.61 13.52 15.38
CA ILE A 9 0.17 12.41 16.23
C ILE A 9 1.38 11.97 17.07
N ALA A 10 1.21 11.95 18.39
CA ALA A 10 2.28 11.59 19.30
C ALA A 10 2.62 10.11 19.11
N LEU A 11 3.82 9.82 18.62
CA LEU A 11 4.30 8.47 18.35
C LEU A 11 4.27 7.61 19.63
N SER A 12 3.45 6.55 19.61
CA SER A 12 3.39 5.60 20.72
C SER A 12 4.64 4.70 20.79
N ARG A 13 5.08 4.33 22.00
CA ARG A 13 6.24 3.43 22.20
C ARG A 13 6.10 2.08 21.47
N PRO A 14 4.94 1.39 21.47
CA PRO A 14 4.79 0.15 20.70
C PRO A 14 4.97 0.36 19.19
N LEU A 15 4.43 1.44 18.63
CA LEU A 15 4.59 1.77 17.21
C LEU A 15 6.05 2.12 16.89
N ALA A 16 6.70 2.94 17.73
CA ALA A 16 8.12 3.25 17.61
C ALA A 16 8.99 1.99 17.60
N ARG A 17 8.73 1.06 18.53
CA ARG A 17 9.42 -0.24 18.60
C ARG A 17 9.21 -1.05 17.32
N HIS A 18 7.99 -1.12 16.81
CA HIS A 18 7.69 -1.79 15.56
C HIS A 18 8.45 -1.19 14.37
N ILE A 19 8.48 0.14 14.26
CA ILE A 19 9.23 0.84 13.20
C ILE A 19 10.70 0.43 13.26
N VAL A 20 11.34 0.56 14.42
CA VAL A 20 12.76 0.28 14.58
C VAL A 20 13.10 -1.19 14.29
N GLU A 21 12.32 -2.13 14.80
CA GLU A 21 12.56 -3.57 14.58
C GLU A 21 12.48 -3.97 13.10
N VAL A 22 11.48 -3.43 12.38
CA VAL A 22 11.33 -3.71 10.93
C VAL A 22 12.47 -3.07 10.14
N LEU A 23 12.76 -1.78 10.38
CA LEU A 23 13.83 -1.07 9.68
C LEU A 23 15.21 -1.70 9.94
N GLY A 24 15.52 -2.08 11.19
CA GLY A 24 16.78 -2.73 11.55
C GLY A 24 16.93 -4.13 10.98
N SER A 25 15.84 -4.91 10.89
CA SER A 25 15.91 -6.28 10.39
C SER A 25 16.10 -6.35 8.88
N THR A 26 15.28 -5.61 8.12
CA THR A 26 15.16 -5.76 6.66
C THR A 26 15.54 -4.50 5.88
N GLY A 27 15.58 -3.33 6.53
CA GLY A 27 15.67 -2.03 5.86
C GLY A 27 14.46 -1.71 4.97
N THR A 28 13.34 -2.42 5.16
CA THR A 28 12.09 -2.17 4.43
C THR A 28 11.16 -1.32 5.27
N PRO A 29 10.34 -0.43 4.68
CA PRO A 29 9.39 0.35 5.45
C PRO A 29 8.35 -0.56 6.14
N PRO A 30 8.04 -0.34 7.44
CA PRO A 30 6.93 -1.01 8.11
C PRO A 30 5.60 -0.67 7.44
N ALA A 31 4.60 -1.54 7.62
CA ALA A 31 3.27 -1.29 7.11
C ALA A 31 2.54 -0.17 7.87
N ARG A 32 3.01 0.27 9.05
CA ARG A 32 2.42 1.37 9.84
C ARG A 32 3.52 2.32 10.31
N GLY A 33 3.16 3.59 10.50
CA GLY A 33 4.07 4.60 11.03
C GLY A 33 5.09 5.15 10.03
N VAL A 34 4.88 4.95 8.72
CA VAL A 34 5.79 5.48 7.67
C VAL A 34 5.83 7.01 7.65
N GLU A 35 4.75 7.67 8.08
CA GLU A 35 4.65 9.14 8.14
C GLU A 35 5.66 9.77 9.11
N HIS A 36 6.08 9.06 10.16
CA HIS A 36 7.00 9.60 11.17
C HIS A 36 8.42 9.81 10.66
N PHE A 37 8.82 9.06 9.63
CA PHE A 37 10.15 9.15 9.03
C PHE A 37 10.11 9.43 7.51
N ASN A 38 8.94 9.75 6.96
CA ASN A 38 8.81 10.10 5.55
C ASN A 38 9.48 11.43 5.23
N VAL A 39 10.29 11.45 4.18
CA VAL A 39 11.00 12.64 3.70
C VAL A 39 11.12 12.65 2.17
N GLY A 40 11.27 13.85 1.60
CA GLY A 40 11.65 14.03 0.19
C GLY A 40 10.57 13.77 -0.87
N ASN A 41 9.39 13.27 -0.53
CA ASN A 41 8.32 12.99 -1.52
C ASN A 41 7.04 13.79 -1.28
N THR A 42 7.11 14.81 -0.41
CA THR A 42 5.96 15.61 0.02
C THR A 42 5.31 16.30 -1.17
N SER A 43 6.08 16.89 -2.09
CA SER A 43 5.50 17.59 -3.24
C SER A 43 4.72 16.66 -4.18
N LEU A 44 5.18 15.42 -4.33
CA LEU A 44 4.53 14.41 -5.16
C LEU A 44 3.22 13.94 -4.51
N LEU A 45 3.27 13.64 -3.21
CA LEU A 45 2.08 13.25 -2.48
C LEU A 45 1.07 14.41 -2.40
N ASP A 46 1.52 15.66 -2.25
CA ASP A 46 0.64 16.84 -2.17
C ASP A 46 -0.06 17.07 -3.50
N ALA A 47 0.65 16.89 -4.62
CA ALA A 47 0.03 16.95 -5.94
C ALA A 47 -1.00 15.83 -6.16
N LEU A 48 -0.74 14.61 -5.65
CA LEU A 48 -1.75 13.54 -5.70
C LEU A 48 -2.97 13.87 -4.84
N ASP A 49 -2.76 14.45 -3.67
CA ASP A 49 -3.84 14.82 -2.77
C ASP A 49 -4.70 15.96 -3.36
N GLU A 50 -4.07 17.07 -3.78
CA GLU A 50 -4.74 18.25 -4.35
C GLU A 50 -5.53 17.92 -5.63
N TYR A 51 -4.90 17.24 -6.58
CA TYR A 51 -5.50 17.05 -7.91
C TYR A 51 -6.29 15.75 -8.08
N TYR A 52 -6.14 14.79 -7.17
CA TYR A 52 -6.82 13.49 -7.30
C TYR A 52 -7.64 13.12 -6.07
N LEU A 53 -7.02 12.97 -4.89
CA LEU A 53 -7.72 12.43 -3.72
C LEU A 53 -8.79 13.39 -3.18
N SER A 54 -8.52 14.69 -3.15
CA SER A 54 -9.44 15.70 -2.63
C SER A 54 -10.43 16.25 -3.66
N SER A 55 -10.29 15.87 -4.93
CA SER A 55 -11.09 16.43 -6.04
C SER A 55 -11.48 15.37 -7.07
N TYR A 56 -10.68 15.18 -8.11
CA TYR A 56 -11.06 14.43 -9.33
C TYR A 56 -11.62 13.03 -9.07
N LEU A 57 -11.09 12.27 -8.10
CA LEU A 57 -11.62 10.95 -7.78
C LEU A 57 -12.96 11.00 -7.02
N GLN A 58 -13.13 11.97 -6.11
CA GLN A 58 -14.39 12.11 -5.37
C GLN A 58 -15.54 12.42 -6.31
N ASP A 59 -15.28 13.27 -7.31
CA ASP A 59 -16.21 13.66 -8.38
C ASP A 59 -16.51 12.54 -9.39
N GLY A 60 -15.97 11.34 -9.19
CA GLY A 60 -16.23 10.17 -10.02
C GLY A 60 -15.25 9.99 -11.17
N GLY A 61 -14.13 10.72 -11.20
CA GLY A 61 -13.02 10.47 -12.11
C GLY A 61 -12.29 9.18 -11.77
N GLY A 62 -11.65 8.58 -12.77
CA GLY A 62 -10.76 7.43 -12.61
C GLY A 62 -9.35 7.76 -13.06
N ALA A 63 -8.33 7.33 -12.31
CA ALA A 63 -6.94 7.67 -12.56
C ALA A 63 -5.99 6.48 -12.51
N TYR A 64 -4.85 6.63 -13.19
CA TYR A 64 -3.78 5.64 -13.21
C TYR A 64 -2.44 6.33 -13.04
N LYS A 65 -1.55 5.75 -12.21
CA LYS A 65 -0.17 6.19 -12.00
C LYS A 65 0.81 5.01 -11.98
N MET A 66 2.04 5.26 -12.42
CA MET A 66 3.20 4.38 -12.28
C MET A 66 4.21 5.07 -11.38
N VAL A 67 4.54 4.43 -10.27
CA VAL A 67 5.65 4.83 -9.40
C VAL A 67 6.89 4.12 -9.91
N VAL A 68 7.75 4.89 -10.59
CA VAL A 68 8.97 4.41 -11.24
C VAL A 68 10.13 4.63 -10.29
N GLY A 69 10.78 3.54 -9.92
CA GLY A 69 11.94 3.61 -9.03
C GLY A 69 12.68 2.29 -8.99
N ASP A 70 13.98 2.42 -8.77
CA ASP A 70 14.91 1.32 -8.68
C ASP A 70 14.68 0.42 -7.44
N TYR A 71 15.36 -0.73 -7.36
CA TYR A 71 15.20 -1.62 -6.20
C TYR A 71 15.77 -0.96 -4.94
N GLY A 72 14.96 -0.81 -3.88
CA GLY A 72 15.38 -0.09 -2.68
C GLY A 72 15.25 1.44 -2.76
N SER A 73 14.73 2.01 -3.86
CA SER A 73 14.46 3.45 -4.00
C SER A 73 13.31 3.98 -3.14
N GLY A 74 12.58 3.11 -2.43
CA GLY A 74 11.43 3.50 -1.60
C GLY A 74 10.07 3.40 -2.29
N LYS A 75 9.91 2.56 -3.33
CA LYS A 75 8.61 2.28 -3.97
C LYS A 75 7.52 1.90 -2.95
N SER A 76 7.75 0.86 -2.16
CA SER A 76 6.81 0.41 -1.12
C SER A 76 6.55 1.50 -0.07
N HIS A 77 7.57 2.29 0.28
CA HIS A 77 7.45 3.42 1.21
C HIS A 77 6.50 4.48 0.66
N PHE A 78 6.67 4.87 -0.60
CA PHE A 78 5.79 5.81 -1.28
C PHE A 78 4.34 5.29 -1.36
N LEU A 79 4.15 4.00 -1.65
CA LEU A 79 2.81 3.39 -1.66
C LEU A 79 2.14 3.45 -0.28
N TYR A 80 2.88 3.19 0.81
CA TYR A 80 2.34 3.33 2.17
C TYR A 80 2.00 4.80 2.50
N CYS A 81 2.84 5.75 2.11
CA CYS A 81 2.54 7.17 2.32
C CYS A 81 1.28 7.60 1.55
N LEU A 82 1.09 7.10 0.32
CA LEU A 82 -0.11 7.38 -0.47
C LEU A 82 -1.35 6.74 0.14
N ARG A 83 -1.24 5.52 0.67
CA ARG A 83 -2.32 4.83 1.39
C ARG A 83 -2.77 5.66 2.60
N ASP A 84 -1.83 6.15 3.42
CA ASP A 84 -2.17 6.89 4.63
C ASP A 84 -2.93 8.19 4.28
N ARG A 85 -2.49 8.89 3.23
CA ARG A 85 -3.23 10.04 2.70
C ARG A 85 -4.60 9.67 2.12
N ALA A 86 -4.71 8.53 1.46
CA ALA A 86 -5.99 8.05 0.95
C ALA A 86 -6.99 7.78 2.09
N TRP A 87 -6.55 7.19 3.21
CA TRP A 87 -7.38 7.00 4.40
C TRP A 87 -7.81 8.32 5.03
N GLN A 88 -6.90 9.30 5.15
CA GLN A 88 -7.24 10.66 5.62
C GLN A 88 -8.29 11.35 4.73
N ARG A 89 -8.41 10.95 3.46
CA ARG A 89 -9.43 11.43 2.51
C ARG A 89 -10.65 10.51 2.39
N GLY A 90 -10.79 9.51 3.27
CA GLY A 90 -11.94 8.61 3.31
C GLY A 90 -11.99 7.56 2.19
N PHE A 91 -10.87 7.25 1.54
CA PHE A 91 -10.81 6.17 0.54
C PHE A 91 -10.62 4.81 1.21
N ALA A 92 -11.22 3.78 0.63
CA ALA A 92 -10.78 2.41 0.87
C ALA A 92 -9.47 2.15 0.10
N VAL A 93 -8.63 1.27 0.62
CA VAL A 93 -7.35 0.94 -0.02
C VAL A 93 -7.15 -0.57 -0.08
N THR A 94 -6.67 -1.05 -1.22
CA THR A 94 -6.11 -2.39 -1.36
C THR A 94 -4.63 -2.28 -1.72
N LYS A 95 -3.78 -3.07 -1.08
CA LYS A 95 -2.36 -3.21 -1.46
C LYS A 95 -2.09 -4.65 -1.87
N VAL A 96 -1.75 -4.87 -3.13
CA VAL A 96 -1.48 -6.20 -3.69
C VAL A 96 -0.01 -6.27 -4.08
N ASP A 97 0.72 -7.19 -3.47
CA ASP A 97 2.07 -7.52 -3.90
C ASP A 97 1.97 -8.50 -5.07
N LEU A 98 2.46 -8.10 -6.25
CA LEU A 98 2.22 -8.85 -7.46
C LEU A 98 3.27 -9.95 -7.67
N SER A 99 2.78 -11.18 -7.69
CA SER A 99 3.55 -12.41 -7.92
C SER A 99 3.19 -13.06 -9.26
N PRO A 100 4.18 -13.50 -10.08
CA PRO A 100 3.95 -14.27 -11.29
C PRO A 100 3.10 -15.54 -11.10
N VAL A 101 3.09 -16.09 -9.88
CA VAL A 101 2.43 -17.36 -9.54
C VAL A 101 1.06 -17.12 -8.91
N GLU A 102 0.97 -16.19 -7.96
CA GLU A 102 -0.23 -16.00 -7.15
C GLU A 102 -1.19 -14.96 -7.74
N THR A 103 -0.66 -13.96 -8.44
CA THR A 103 -1.43 -12.86 -9.03
C THR A 103 -0.92 -12.54 -10.44
N PRO A 104 -0.97 -13.50 -11.39
CA PRO A 104 -0.48 -13.28 -12.72
C PRO A 104 -1.32 -12.20 -13.40
N TYR A 105 -0.64 -11.17 -13.86
CA TYR A 105 -1.18 -10.03 -14.61
C TYR A 105 -2.03 -10.40 -15.81
N ASN A 106 -1.84 -11.61 -16.33
CA ASN A 106 -2.56 -12.14 -17.48
C ASN A 106 -3.96 -12.69 -17.14
N ASP A 107 -4.36 -12.67 -15.87
CA ASP A 107 -5.61 -13.25 -15.40
C ASP A 107 -6.42 -12.26 -14.56
N GLN A 108 -7.37 -11.60 -15.23
CA GLN A 108 -8.25 -10.61 -14.59
C GLN A 108 -9.04 -11.19 -13.41
N LYS A 109 -9.36 -12.51 -13.40
CA LYS A 109 -10.03 -13.14 -12.27
C LYS A 109 -9.11 -13.16 -11.05
N LEU A 110 -7.84 -13.52 -11.24
CA LEU A 110 -6.87 -13.56 -10.15
C LEU A 110 -6.54 -12.16 -9.65
N VAL A 111 -6.50 -11.15 -10.52
CA VAL A 111 -6.39 -9.74 -10.12
C VAL A 111 -7.58 -9.32 -9.25
N TYR A 112 -8.82 -9.61 -9.66
CA TYR A 112 -10.00 -9.34 -8.85
C TYR A 112 -9.91 -10.05 -7.48
N ALA A 113 -9.58 -11.33 -7.47
CA ALA A 113 -9.48 -12.11 -6.23
C ALA A 113 -8.37 -11.57 -5.31
N ALA A 114 -7.26 -11.10 -5.88
CA ALA A 114 -6.18 -10.47 -5.12
C ALA A 114 -6.62 -9.14 -4.50
N VAL A 115 -7.34 -8.31 -5.26
CA VAL A 115 -7.92 -7.05 -4.75
C VAL A 115 -8.92 -7.33 -3.63
N ALA A 116 -9.85 -8.27 -3.82
CA ALA A 116 -10.80 -8.64 -2.79
C ALA A 116 -10.12 -9.20 -1.54
N ARG A 117 -9.02 -9.95 -1.70
CA ARG A 117 -8.26 -10.51 -0.57
C ARG A 117 -7.45 -9.50 0.22
N ASN A 118 -6.92 -8.49 -0.45
CA ASN A 118 -6.02 -7.52 0.16
C ASN A 118 -6.68 -6.15 0.41
N LEU A 119 -8.02 -6.06 0.31
CA LEU A 119 -8.75 -4.87 0.72
C LEU A 119 -8.54 -4.67 2.22
N ILE A 120 -8.06 -3.50 2.62
CA ILE A 120 -7.62 -3.23 3.98
C ILE A 120 -8.78 -2.63 4.79
N TRP A 121 -9.11 -3.29 5.89
CA TRP A 121 -9.86 -2.69 6.99
C TRP A 121 -8.88 -1.95 7.90
N HIS A 122 -8.94 -0.62 7.85
CA HIS A 122 -8.10 0.26 8.66
C HIS A 122 -8.94 0.90 9.77
N GLU A 123 -8.44 0.86 11.00
CA GLU A 123 -8.99 1.60 12.14
C GLU A 123 -8.00 2.69 12.55
N ASP A 124 -8.51 3.86 12.92
CA ASP A 124 -7.68 5.02 13.29
C ASP A 124 -6.92 4.82 14.62
N ASP A 125 -7.19 3.73 15.36
CA ASP A 125 -6.47 3.37 16.57
C ASP A 125 -5.14 2.67 16.24
N GLU A 126 -4.02 3.33 16.56
CA GLU A 126 -2.66 2.78 16.35
C GLU A 126 -2.43 1.42 17.03
N ASN A 127 -3.20 1.08 18.07
CA ASN A 127 -3.08 -0.20 18.76
C ASN A 127 -3.76 -1.36 18.02
N VAL A 128 -4.64 -1.06 17.06
CA VAL A 128 -5.34 -2.05 16.25
C VAL A 128 -4.54 -2.31 14.98
N SER A 129 -4.22 -3.58 14.74
CA SER A 129 -3.57 -3.97 13.49
C SER A 129 -4.57 -3.94 12.34
N ASP A 130 -4.14 -3.42 11.19
CA ASP A 130 -4.92 -3.50 9.96
C ASP A 130 -5.25 -4.95 9.62
N GLU A 131 -6.48 -5.18 9.20
CA GLU A 131 -6.94 -6.50 8.74
C GLU A 131 -7.21 -6.47 7.23
N GLN A 132 -7.20 -7.65 6.61
CA GLN A 132 -7.37 -7.78 5.16
C GLN A 132 -8.54 -8.66 4.79
N GLY A 133 -9.17 -8.32 3.67
CA GLY A 133 -10.22 -9.10 3.02
C GLY A 133 -11.51 -8.30 2.89
N LEU A 134 -12.16 -8.44 1.74
CA LEU A 134 -13.40 -7.78 1.41
C LEU A 134 -14.49 -8.06 2.46
N THR A 135 -14.60 -9.30 2.91
CA THR A 135 -15.58 -9.67 3.92
C THR A 135 -15.29 -9.03 5.26
N ARG A 136 -14.02 -8.98 5.70
CA ARG A 136 -13.65 -8.29 6.94
C ARG A 136 -13.90 -6.79 6.84
N PHE A 137 -13.59 -6.19 5.70
CA PHE A 137 -13.90 -4.80 5.39
C PHE A 137 -15.40 -4.51 5.46
N LEU A 138 -16.24 -5.40 4.90
CA LEU A 138 -17.70 -5.29 4.97
C LEU A 138 -18.20 -5.42 6.41
N GLU A 139 -17.71 -6.41 7.17
CA GLU A 139 -18.07 -6.60 8.59
C GLU A 139 -17.74 -5.35 9.42
N GLY A 140 -16.51 -4.83 9.29
CA GLY A 140 -16.11 -3.59 9.97
C GLY A 140 -16.95 -2.38 9.54
N THR A 141 -17.23 -2.25 8.24
CA THR A 141 -18.05 -1.16 7.71
C THR A 141 -19.45 -1.21 8.30
N LEU A 142 -20.08 -2.39 8.36
CA LEU A 142 -21.37 -2.55 9.02
C LEU A 142 -21.28 -2.16 10.50
N GLY A 143 -20.23 -2.61 11.19
CA GLY A 143 -19.93 -2.23 12.59
C GLY A 143 -19.88 -0.72 12.82
N ARG A 144 -19.34 0.07 11.87
CA ARG A 144 -19.36 1.56 11.93
C ARG A 144 -20.76 2.15 11.85
N PHE A 145 -21.68 1.53 11.12
CA PHE A 145 -23.05 2.04 10.97
C PHE A 145 -23.97 1.65 12.12
N VAL A 146 -23.78 0.47 12.72
CA VAL A 146 -24.77 -0.13 13.64
C VAL A 146 -24.19 -0.65 14.95
N GLY A 147 -22.88 -0.55 15.14
CA GLY A 147 -22.16 -1.14 16.27
C GLY A 147 -21.69 -2.58 16.00
N ASN A 148 -20.73 -3.03 16.80
CA ASN A 148 -20.12 -4.37 16.65
C ASN A 148 -20.95 -5.51 17.28
N ASP A 149 -21.91 -5.19 18.15
CA ASP A 149 -22.80 -6.17 18.76
C ASP A 149 -24.02 -6.42 17.85
N LEU A 150 -23.82 -7.28 16.85
CA LEU A 150 -24.84 -7.59 15.85
C LEU A 150 -25.87 -8.57 16.43
N SER A 151 -27.14 -8.22 16.32
CA SER A 151 -28.26 -9.06 16.78
C SER A 151 -29.44 -8.98 15.82
N LEU A 152 -30.48 -9.80 16.04
CA LEU A 152 -31.69 -9.73 15.22
C LEU A 152 -32.39 -8.35 15.27
N GLU A 153 -32.14 -7.55 16.32
CA GLU A 153 -32.64 -6.17 16.39
C GLU A 153 -31.96 -5.25 15.37
N THR A 154 -30.73 -5.56 14.96
CA THR A 154 -29.97 -4.81 13.95
C THR A 154 -30.72 -4.73 12.61
N VAL A 155 -31.55 -5.72 12.27
CA VAL A 155 -32.37 -5.71 11.05
C VAL A 155 -33.35 -4.52 11.03
N ASN A 156 -33.79 -4.05 12.20
CA ASN A 156 -34.69 -2.90 12.33
C ASN A 156 -33.93 -1.59 12.67
N HIS A 157 -32.60 -1.63 12.74
CA HIS A 157 -31.81 -0.47 13.09
C HIS A 157 -31.88 0.59 11.98
N PRO A 158 -32.17 1.87 12.28
CA PRO A 158 -32.36 2.89 11.24
C PRO A 158 -31.17 3.05 10.29
N HIS A 159 -29.94 2.96 10.80
CA HIS A 159 -28.74 3.04 9.97
C HIS A 159 -28.54 1.79 9.09
N TYR A 160 -29.01 0.60 9.52
CA TYR A 160 -28.99 -0.59 8.68
C TYR A 160 -30.01 -0.48 7.54
N LEU A 161 -31.23 -0.04 7.85
CA LEU A 161 -32.28 0.16 6.84
C LEU A 161 -31.84 1.20 5.80
N GLY A 162 -31.29 2.33 6.24
CA GLY A 162 -30.74 3.34 5.33
C GLY A 162 -29.59 2.83 4.47
N LEU A 163 -28.72 1.96 5.02
CA LEU A 163 -27.65 1.30 4.26
C LEU A 163 -28.22 0.39 3.16
N VAL A 164 -29.23 -0.42 3.50
CA VAL A 164 -29.93 -1.30 2.56
C VAL A 164 -30.59 -0.50 1.45
N ASP A 165 -31.40 0.52 1.80
CA ASP A 165 -32.07 1.39 0.84
C ASP A 165 -31.07 2.05 -0.13
N THR A 166 -29.94 2.52 0.41
CA THR A 166 -28.86 3.13 -0.39
C THR A 166 -28.23 2.13 -1.36
N LEU A 167 -27.92 0.92 -0.89
CA LEU A 167 -27.37 -0.15 -1.74
C LEU A 167 -28.36 -0.62 -2.80
N GLU A 168 -29.64 -0.76 -2.45
CA GLU A 168 -30.70 -1.18 -3.38
C GLU A 168 -30.90 -0.16 -4.51
N ALA A 169 -30.90 1.13 -4.18
CA ALA A 169 -31.02 2.23 -5.13
C ALA A 169 -29.75 2.46 -5.98
N ALA A 170 -28.58 2.00 -5.52
CA ALA A 170 -27.32 2.22 -6.21
C ALA A 170 -27.26 1.49 -7.56
N ALA A 171 -26.74 2.20 -8.57
CA ALA A 171 -26.48 1.69 -9.91
C ALA A 171 -25.18 0.85 -9.95
N ILE A 172 -25.23 -0.33 -9.31
CA ILE A 172 -24.14 -1.31 -9.32
C ILE A 172 -24.25 -2.16 -10.58
N ASP A 173 -23.16 -2.26 -11.34
CA ASP A 173 -23.11 -2.91 -12.65
C ASP A 173 -23.58 -4.38 -12.58
N SER A 174 -23.10 -5.15 -11.58
CA SER A 174 -23.53 -6.52 -11.35
C SER A 174 -24.61 -6.62 -10.27
N LEU A 175 -25.84 -6.95 -10.67
CA LEU A 175 -26.92 -7.26 -9.73
C LEU A 175 -26.57 -8.42 -8.79
N ALA A 176 -25.90 -9.46 -9.30
CA ALA A 176 -25.44 -10.57 -8.48
C ALA A 176 -24.44 -10.11 -7.39
N TYR A 177 -23.62 -9.10 -7.69
CA TYR A 177 -22.67 -8.55 -6.72
C TYR A 177 -23.37 -7.73 -5.63
N LYS A 178 -24.32 -6.87 -6.04
CA LYS A 178 -25.18 -6.14 -5.09
C LYS A 178 -25.90 -7.09 -4.14
N ASN A 179 -26.55 -8.12 -4.69
CA ASN A 179 -27.26 -9.13 -3.92
C ASN A 179 -26.32 -9.89 -2.97
N ALA A 180 -25.09 -10.19 -3.41
CA ALA A 180 -24.11 -10.86 -2.56
C ALA A 180 -23.74 -10.03 -1.33
N VAL A 181 -23.56 -8.71 -1.48
CA VAL A 181 -23.24 -7.82 -0.36
C VAL A 181 -24.43 -7.68 0.60
N LEU A 182 -25.63 -7.45 0.09
CA LEU A 182 -26.85 -7.36 0.91
C LEU A 182 -27.10 -8.66 1.69
N ALA A 183 -27.04 -9.80 1.00
CA ALA A 183 -27.21 -11.11 1.61
C ALA A 183 -26.09 -11.44 2.61
N TYR A 184 -24.88 -10.91 2.40
CA TYR A 184 -23.76 -11.10 3.32
C TYR A 184 -24.02 -10.36 4.64
N PHE A 185 -24.48 -9.10 4.59
CA PHE A 185 -24.88 -8.37 5.80
C PHE A 185 -26.04 -9.06 6.53
N GLU A 186 -27.07 -9.50 5.81
CA GLU A 186 -28.18 -10.23 6.43
C GLU A 186 -27.71 -11.54 7.07
N ALA A 187 -26.85 -12.30 6.39
CA ALA A 187 -26.30 -13.55 6.93
C ALA A 187 -25.47 -13.30 8.18
N LEU A 188 -24.70 -12.21 8.23
CA LEU A 188 -23.92 -11.80 9.38
C LEU A 188 -24.82 -11.46 10.58
N ILE A 189 -25.83 -10.62 10.39
CA ILE A 189 -26.77 -10.21 11.44
C ILE A 189 -27.58 -11.39 11.98
N ARG A 190 -27.98 -12.33 11.11
CA ARG A 190 -28.81 -13.48 11.49
C ARG A 190 -28.01 -14.70 11.94
N GLY A 191 -26.68 -14.65 11.94
CA GLY A 191 -25.82 -15.80 12.30
C GLY A 191 -25.95 -16.99 11.33
N GLN A 192 -26.15 -16.73 10.04
CA GLN A 192 -26.27 -17.78 9.02
C GLN A 192 -24.90 -18.19 8.48
N ASP A 193 -24.13 -18.92 9.28
CA ASP A 193 -22.71 -19.21 9.00
C ASP A 193 -22.46 -19.91 7.66
N GLU A 194 -23.26 -20.93 7.31
CA GLU A 194 -23.11 -21.66 6.05
C GLU A 194 -23.31 -20.72 4.84
N ARG A 195 -24.35 -19.88 4.89
CA ARG A 195 -24.62 -18.89 3.85
C ARG A 195 -23.53 -17.83 3.79
N ARG A 196 -23.08 -17.35 4.95
CA ARG A 196 -21.98 -16.39 5.06
C ARG A 196 -20.72 -16.94 4.41
N GLU A 197 -20.37 -18.20 4.66
CA GLU A 197 -19.18 -18.83 4.09
C GLU A 197 -19.28 -18.98 2.56
N SER A 198 -20.43 -19.41 2.03
CA SER A 198 -20.66 -19.46 0.57
C SER A 198 -20.52 -18.09 -0.09
N LEU A 199 -21.06 -17.04 0.54
CA LEU A 199 -20.95 -15.66 0.07
C LEU A 199 -19.51 -15.15 0.14
N THR A 200 -18.79 -15.45 1.22
CA THR A 200 -17.36 -15.14 1.37
C THR A 200 -16.57 -15.73 0.21
N ARG A 201 -16.73 -17.03 -0.09
CA ARG A 201 -16.01 -17.67 -1.21
C ARG A 201 -16.31 -16.98 -2.53
N TRP A 202 -17.57 -16.62 -2.79
CA TRP A 202 -17.97 -15.97 -4.03
C TRP A 202 -17.43 -14.54 -4.15
N LEU A 203 -17.62 -13.71 -3.12
CA LEU A 203 -17.13 -12.32 -3.06
C LEU A 203 -15.61 -12.26 -3.19
N MET A 204 -14.89 -13.22 -2.63
CA MET A 204 -13.43 -13.31 -2.71
C MET A 204 -12.93 -13.87 -4.06
N GLY A 205 -13.82 -14.18 -5.01
CA GLY A 205 -13.47 -14.76 -6.31
C GLY A 205 -12.93 -16.19 -6.25
N SER A 206 -13.13 -16.87 -5.11
CA SER A 206 -12.70 -18.25 -4.89
C SER A 206 -13.63 -19.24 -5.59
N SER A 207 -13.18 -20.49 -5.71
CA SER A 207 -14.00 -21.56 -6.30
C SER A 207 -15.17 -21.90 -5.38
N THR A 208 -16.38 -21.92 -5.94
CA THR A 208 -17.60 -22.35 -5.25
C THR A 208 -17.98 -23.79 -5.61
N THR A 209 -18.44 -24.53 -4.61
CA THR A 209 -18.96 -25.90 -4.72
C THR A 209 -20.39 -25.90 -5.31
N PRO A 210 -20.92 -27.09 -5.70
CA PRO A 210 -22.31 -27.21 -6.11
C PRO A 210 -23.31 -26.78 -5.03
N ASP A 211 -23.01 -27.04 -3.75
CA ASP A 211 -23.89 -26.67 -2.64
C ASP A 211 -23.85 -25.17 -2.35
N ASP A 212 -22.66 -24.55 -2.40
CA ASP A 212 -22.54 -23.08 -2.41
C ASP A 212 -23.42 -22.48 -3.50
N THR A 213 -23.41 -23.07 -4.70
CA THR A 213 -24.19 -22.54 -5.84
C THR A 213 -25.70 -22.61 -5.60
N LYS A 214 -26.21 -23.59 -4.83
CA LYS A 214 -27.63 -23.65 -4.46
C LYS A 214 -27.97 -22.51 -3.50
N ILE A 215 -27.18 -22.37 -2.44
CA ILE A 215 -27.36 -21.32 -1.42
C ILE A 215 -27.31 -19.92 -2.06
N LEU A 216 -26.32 -19.67 -2.91
CA LEU A 216 -26.14 -18.39 -3.60
C LEU A 216 -27.33 -18.04 -4.51
N ARG A 217 -27.92 -19.03 -5.18
CA ARG A 217 -29.09 -18.81 -6.06
C ARG A 217 -30.34 -18.38 -5.29
N GLU A 218 -30.53 -18.87 -4.06
CA GLU A 218 -31.66 -18.50 -3.21
C GLU A 218 -31.67 -17.00 -2.88
N VAL A 219 -30.48 -16.39 -2.79
CA VAL A 219 -30.31 -14.95 -2.53
C VAL A 219 -30.03 -14.15 -3.81
N GLY A 220 -30.32 -14.73 -4.98
CA GLY A 220 -30.18 -14.04 -6.26
C GLY A 220 -28.73 -13.79 -6.72
N VAL A 221 -27.75 -14.50 -6.14
CA VAL A 221 -26.35 -14.47 -6.58
C VAL A 221 -26.16 -15.54 -7.64
N THR A 222 -26.01 -15.11 -8.89
CA THR A 222 -25.94 -16.01 -10.05
C THR A 222 -24.60 -15.96 -10.76
N GLY A 223 -24.19 -17.10 -11.31
CA GLY A 223 -22.93 -17.24 -12.05
C GLY A 223 -21.69 -17.27 -11.15
N LYS A 224 -20.54 -17.51 -11.78
CA LYS A 224 -19.22 -17.49 -11.12
C LYS A 224 -18.43 -16.29 -11.58
N ILE A 225 -17.47 -15.85 -10.77
CA ILE A 225 -16.45 -14.90 -11.19
C ILE A 225 -15.44 -15.64 -12.06
N THR A 226 -15.25 -15.14 -13.28
CA THR A 226 -14.48 -15.73 -14.38
C THR A 226 -13.68 -14.63 -15.06
N LYS A 227 -12.70 -14.97 -15.91
CA LYS A 227 -11.90 -13.94 -16.62
C LYS A 227 -12.76 -12.91 -17.37
N PRO A 228 -13.79 -13.32 -18.16
CA PRO A 228 -14.56 -12.36 -18.96
C PRO A 228 -15.39 -11.35 -18.15
N ASN A 229 -15.82 -11.71 -16.93
CA ASN A 229 -16.64 -10.84 -16.09
C ASN A 229 -15.89 -10.24 -14.89
N ALA A 230 -14.61 -10.58 -14.68
CA ALA A 230 -13.84 -10.13 -13.52
C ALA A 230 -13.74 -8.61 -13.44
N PHE A 231 -13.52 -7.91 -14.57
CA PHE A 231 -13.50 -6.46 -14.58
C PHE A 231 -14.85 -5.84 -14.17
N ARG A 232 -15.97 -6.43 -14.60
CA ARG A 232 -17.31 -6.02 -14.18
C ARG A 232 -17.51 -6.21 -12.68
N MET A 233 -16.96 -7.27 -12.10
CA MET A 233 -17.00 -7.48 -10.64
C MET A 233 -16.13 -6.46 -9.91
N LEU A 234 -14.95 -6.12 -10.45
CA LEU A 234 -14.10 -5.06 -9.90
C LEU A 234 -14.80 -3.69 -9.93
N ARG A 235 -15.48 -3.35 -11.04
CA ARG A 235 -16.33 -2.16 -11.11
C ARG A 235 -17.42 -2.17 -10.05
N SER A 236 -18.09 -3.31 -9.90
CA SER A 236 -19.15 -3.47 -8.89
C SER A 236 -18.61 -3.28 -7.47
N LEU A 237 -17.40 -3.76 -7.18
CA LEU A 237 -16.71 -3.51 -5.91
C LEU A 237 -16.47 -2.02 -5.67
N VAL A 238 -15.91 -1.29 -6.64
CA VAL A 238 -15.67 0.16 -6.53
C VAL A 238 -16.98 0.91 -6.27
N GLN A 239 -18.04 0.55 -6.99
CA GLN A 239 -19.36 1.15 -6.82
C GLN A 239 -19.95 0.86 -5.43
N VAL A 240 -19.82 -0.38 -4.94
CA VAL A 240 -20.24 -0.74 -3.57
C VAL A 240 -19.48 0.08 -2.55
N ILE A 241 -18.14 0.16 -2.64
CA ILE A 241 -17.31 0.94 -1.70
C ILE A 241 -17.78 2.40 -1.63
N ARG A 242 -18.04 3.03 -2.79
CA ARG A 242 -18.58 4.40 -2.83
C ARG A 242 -19.98 4.51 -2.21
N THR A 243 -20.82 3.51 -2.45
CA THR A 243 -22.17 3.44 -1.87
C THR A 243 -22.13 3.27 -0.34
N LEU A 244 -21.08 2.64 0.18
CA LEU A 244 -20.80 2.50 1.62
C LEU A 244 -20.17 3.76 2.24
N SER A 245 -20.33 4.92 1.60
CA SER A 245 -19.84 6.24 2.07
C SER A 245 -18.31 6.43 2.09
N TYR A 246 -17.56 5.63 1.35
CA TYR A 246 -16.14 5.90 1.08
C TYR A 246 -15.99 6.80 -0.16
N SER A 247 -14.95 7.63 -0.18
CA SER A 247 -14.63 8.52 -1.30
C SER A 247 -14.31 7.76 -2.60
N GLY A 248 -13.87 6.51 -2.48
CA GLY A 248 -13.46 5.68 -3.60
C GLY A 248 -12.56 4.53 -3.19
N LEU A 249 -11.87 3.94 -4.17
CA LEU A 249 -10.92 2.85 -3.95
C LEU A 249 -9.55 3.17 -4.57
N ILE A 250 -8.51 3.16 -3.74
CA ILE A 250 -7.12 3.21 -4.21
C ILE A 250 -6.57 1.78 -4.29
N LEU A 251 -6.06 1.41 -5.46
CA LEU A 251 -5.48 0.10 -5.73
C LEU A 251 -3.98 0.23 -5.93
N LEU A 252 -3.23 -0.21 -4.92
CA LEU A 252 -1.78 -0.15 -4.89
C LEU A 252 -1.22 -1.52 -5.28
N PHE A 253 -0.38 -1.54 -6.30
CA PHE A 253 0.23 -2.75 -6.83
C PHE A 253 1.75 -2.64 -6.72
N ASP A 254 2.36 -3.47 -5.88
CA ASP A 254 3.81 -3.50 -5.66
C ASP A 254 4.47 -4.67 -6.41
N GLU A 255 5.78 -4.61 -6.57
CA GLU A 255 6.63 -5.64 -7.18
C GLU A 255 6.33 -6.00 -8.65
N VAL A 256 6.05 -5.00 -9.48
CA VAL A 256 5.88 -5.19 -10.93
C VAL A 256 7.17 -5.64 -11.63
N ASP A 257 8.30 -5.46 -10.96
CA ASP A 257 9.64 -5.86 -11.36
C ASP A 257 9.72 -7.35 -11.74
N ARG A 258 8.90 -8.22 -11.11
CA ARG A 258 8.85 -9.66 -11.45
C ARG A 258 8.26 -9.92 -12.85
N MET A 259 7.53 -8.98 -13.46
CA MET A 259 7.07 -9.12 -14.85
C MET A 259 8.23 -9.17 -15.85
N ALA A 260 9.33 -8.47 -15.57
CA ALA A 260 10.50 -8.45 -16.44
C ALA A 260 11.19 -9.82 -16.54
N SER A 261 10.94 -10.70 -15.57
CA SER A 261 11.42 -12.09 -15.61
C SER A 261 10.57 -12.99 -16.53
N ILE A 262 9.37 -12.56 -16.89
CA ILE A 262 8.42 -13.33 -17.68
C ILE A 262 8.57 -12.91 -19.15
N GLY A 263 9.31 -13.67 -19.94
CA GLY A 263 9.46 -13.41 -21.37
C GLY A 263 8.29 -13.90 -22.23
N GLY A 264 8.25 -13.44 -23.49
CA GLY A 264 7.43 -14.01 -24.55
C GLY A 264 5.93 -13.75 -24.42
N LYS A 265 5.10 -14.80 -24.57
CA LYS A 265 3.63 -14.68 -24.65
C LYS A 265 3.01 -14.14 -23.36
N ALA A 266 3.58 -14.49 -22.21
CA ALA A 266 3.05 -14.06 -20.92
C ALA A 266 3.37 -12.57 -20.64
N GLU A 267 4.53 -12.06 -21.07
CA GLU A 267 4.85 -10.63 -21.07
C GLU A 267 3.80 -9.84 -21.86
N LYS A 268 3.53 -10.26 -23.10
CA LYS A 268 2.57 -9.62 -23.98
C LYS A 268 1.16 -9.58 -23.39
N LEU A 269 0.68 -10.72 -22.87
CA LEU A 269 -0.67 -10.78 -22.31
C LEU A 269 -0.80 -9.90 -21.06
N ALA A 270 0.29 -9.75 -20.31
CA ALA A 270 0.33 -8.92 -19.14
C ALA A 270 0.35 -7.42 -19.47
N THR A 271 1.10 -7.00 -20.50
CA THR A 271 1.09 -5.62 -21.00
C THR A 271 -0.24 -5.25 -21.67
N ASP A 272 -0.86 -6.19 -22.39
CA ASP A 272 -2.19 -6.03 -22.97
C ASP A 272 -3.25 -5.82 -21.87
N ASN A 273 -3.19 -6.62 -20.80
CA ASN A 273 -4.08 -6.47 -19.64
C ASN A 273 -3.85 -5.16 -18.90
N LEU A 274 -2.59 -4.74 -18.70
CA LEU A 274 -2.29 -3.46 -18.08
C LEU A 274 -2.86 -2.30 -18.90
N ARG A 275 -2.70 -2.33 -20.23
CA ARG A 275 -3.30 -1.35 -21.14
C ARG A 275 -4.83 -1.33 -21.01
N GLU A 276 -5.47 -2.50 -20.95
CA GLU A 276 -6.92 -2.61 -20.76
C GLU A 276 -7.37 -2.03 -19.41
N VAL A 277 -6.64 -2.31 -18.32
CA VAL A 277 -6.90 -1.71 -17.01
C VAL A 277 -6.78 -0.19 -17.08
N ILE A 278 -5.74 0.35 -17.72
CA ILE A 278 -5.56 1.81 -17.86
C ILE A 278 -6.74 2.44 -18.60
N ASP A 279 -7.13 1.87 -19.74
CA ASP A 279 -8.22 2.40 -20.55
C ASP A 279 -9.55 2.37 -19.78
N ARG A 280 -9.90 1.21 -19.23
CA ARG A 280 -11.15 1.07 -18.49
C ARG A 280 -11.15 1.84 -17.18
N THR A 281 -10.01 2.09 -16.54
CA THR A 281 -10.00 2.89 -15.30
C THR A 281 -10.55 4.30 -15.55
N ARG A 282 -10.20 4.92 -16.67
CA ARG A 282 -10.66 6.27 -17.00
C ARG A 282 -12.15 6.33 -17.32
N ASP A 283 -12.66 5.32 -18.03
CA ASP A 283 -14.00 5.36 -18.59
C ASP A 283 -15.04 4.67 -17.69
N ASP A 284 -14.61 3.71 -16.88
CA ASP A 284 -15.49 2.69 -16.30
C ASP A 284 -15.37 2.49 -14.78
N LEU A 285 -14.39 3.08 -14.11
CA LEU A 285 -14.15 2.90 -12.66
C LEU A 285 -14.18 4.24 -11.92
N PRO A 286 -15.37 4.84 -11.73
CA PRO A 286 -15.50 6.15 -11.09
C PRO A 286 -15.02 6.10 -9.64
N GLY A 287 -14.13 7.03 -9.27
CA GLY A 287 -13.53 7.11 -7.95
C GLY A 287 -12.48 6.04 -7.66
N ALA A 288 -11.92 5.40 -8.68
CA ALA A 288 -10.80 4.48 -8.52
C ALA A 288 -9.48 5.09 -8.99
N MET A 289 -8.39 4.80 -8.26
CA MET A 289 -7.04 5.04 -8.74
C MET A 289 -6.21 3.76 -8.69
N PHE A 290 -5.57 3.42 -9.81
CA PHE A 290 -4.59 2.35 -9.89
C PHE A 290 -3.19 2.93 -9.81
N VAL A 291 -2.36 2.39 -8.93
CA VAL A 291 -0.96 2.79 -8.77
C VAL A 291 -0.08 1.56 -8.86
N TYR A 292 0.81 1.52 -9.83
CA TYR A 292 1.75 0.41 -10.05
C TYR A 292 3.17 0.86 -9.74
N ALA A 293 3.83 0.20 -8.80
CA ALA A 293 5.25 0.37 -8.54
C ALA A 293 6.08 -0.51 -9.50
N VAL A 294 6.87 0.12 -10.35
CA VAL A 294 7.63 -0.53 -11.44
C VAL A 294 9.10 -0.11 -11.42
N PRO A 295 10.02 -0.93 -11.95
CA PRO A 295 11.42 -0.54 -12.05
C PRO A 295 11.67 0.24 -13.35
N PRO A 296 12.72 1.07 -13.45
CA PRO A 296 13.04 1.80 -14.67
C PRO A 296 13.15 0.93 -15.95
N PRO A 297 13.74 -0.29 -15.92
CA PRO A 297 13.76 -1.20 -17.08
C PRO A 297 12.37 -1.56 -17.62
N PHE A 298 11.32 -1.56 -16.80
CA PHE A 298 9.96 -1.78 -17.31
C PHE A 298 9.52 -0.65 -18.24
N ILE A 299 9.81 0.61 -17.87
CA ILE A 299 9.47 1.79 -18.67
C ILE A 299 10.38 1.93 -19.89
N ASN A 300 11.67 1.61 -19.73
CA ASN A 300 12.69 1.86 -20.74
C ASN A 300 12.84 0.72 -21.75
N ASP A 301 12.61 -0.54 -21.35
CA ASP A 301 12.85 -1.71 -22.19
C ASP A 301 11.58 -2.48 -22.53
N ILE A 302 10.65 -2.65 -21.57
CA ILE A 302 9.39 -3.41 -21.80
C ILE A 302 8.37 -2.55 -22.53
N VAL A 303 7.97 -1.41 -21.96
CA VAL A 303 6.91 -0.55 -22.52
C VAL A 303 7.14 -0.17 -24.00
N PRO A 304 8.36 0.16 -24.47
CA PRO A 304 8.58 0.50 -25.88
C PRO A 304 8.37 -0.66 -26.86
N ARG A 305 8.42 -1.92 -26.40
CA ARG A 305 8.08 -3.09 -27.23
C ARG A 305 6.58 -3.21 -27.50
N TYR A 306 5.73 -2.49 -26.76
CA TYR A 306 4.28 -2.55 -26.82
C TYR A 306 3.67 -1.16 -27.11
N PRO A 307 3.53 -0.77 -28.39
CA PRO A 307 3.12 0.59 -28.78
C PRO A 307 1.79 1.05 -28.15
N ALA A 308 0.81 0.15 -28.00
CA ALA A 308 -0.48 0.48 -27.41
C ALA A 308 -0.37 0.86 -25.93
N LEU A 309 0.46 0.17 -25.16
CA LEU A 309 0.75 0.53 -23.77
C LEU A 309 1.61 1.80 -23.69
N GLN A 310 2.61 1.92 -24.59
CA GLN A 310 3.49 3.08 -24.64
C GLN A 310 2.73 4.39 -24.81
N GLN A 311 1.71 4.42 -25.67
CA GLN A 311 0.85 5.60 -25.88
C GLN A 311 0.07 6.03 -24.63
N ARG A 312 -0.15 5.13 -23.67
CA ARG A 312 -0.85 5.44 -22.40
C ARG A 312 0.10 5.87 -21.30
N VAL A 313 1.31 5.35 -21.32
CA VAL A 313 2.31 5.51 -20.25
C VAL A 313 3.28 6.65 -20.54
N ARG A 314 3.64 6.91 -21.80
CA ARG A 314 4.51 8.06 -22.11
C ARG A 314 3.73 9.36 -21.99
N ALA A 315 4.32 10.31 -21.28
CA ALA A 315 3.87 11.69 -21.22
C ALA A 315 5.06 12.64 -21.38
N PRO A 316 4.84 13.87 -21.86
CA PRO A 316 5.86 14.90 -21.83
C PRO A 316 6.13 15.28 -20.37
N GLY A 317 7.36 15.06 -19.91
CA GLY A 317 7.80 15.40 -18.57
C GLY A 317 7.30 14.47 -17.45
N ARG A 318 7.87 14.68 -16.26
CA ARG A 318 7.56 13.91 -15.05
C ARG A 318 6.31 14.44 -14.34
N PHE A 319 5.69 13.58 -13.54
CA PHE A 319 4.64 14.01 -12.61
C PHE A 319 5.21 15.03 -11.62
N SER A 320 4.45 16.10 -11.42
CA SER A 320 4.74 17.17 -10.46
C SER A 320 3.47 17.99 -10.25
N LYS A 321 3.48 18.96 -9.35
CA LYS A 321 2.37 19.92 -9.21
C LYS A 321 2.02 20.60 -10.54
N ALA A 322 3.02 20.99 -11.33
CA ALA A 322 2.84 21.64 -12.63
C ALA A 322 2.41 20.68 -13.76
N ASN A 323 2.66 19.37 -13.61
CA ASN A 323 2.35 18.35 -14.61
C ASN A 323 1.70 17.13 -13.97
N HIS A 324 0.62 17.35 -13.22
CA HIS A 324 -0.09 16.31 -12.48
C HIS A 324 -0.73 15.27 -13.42
N PHE A 325 -0.89 15.57 -14.71
CA PHE A 325 -1.41 14.65 -15.71
C PHE A 325 -0.46 13.50 -16.05
N SER A 326 0.85 13.68 -15.87
CA SER A 326 1.82 12.64 -16.21
C SER A 326 1.52 11.35 -15.43
N PRO A 327 1.44 10.19 -16.09
CA PRO A 327 1.17 8.94 -15.41
C PRO A 327 2.41 8.45 -14.65
N GLN A 328 3.61 8.97 -14.91
CA GLN A 328 4.86 8.50 -14.31
C GLN A 328 5.31 9.39 -13.16
N ILE A 329 5.37 8.82 -11.96
CA ILE A 329 5.93 9.39 -10.73
C ILE A 329 7.33 8.82 -10.57
N SER A 330 8.37 9.65 -10.65
CA SER A 330 9.77 9.20 -10.57
C SER A 330 10.30 9.39 -9.14
N LEU A 331 10.80 8.30 -8.53
CA LEU A 331 11.43 8.33 -7.19
C LEU A 331 12.93 8.66 -7.21
N GLU A 332 13.47 8.92 -8.41
CA GLU A 332 14.81 9.47 -8.61
C GLU A 332 14.81 11.01 -8.51
N HIS A 333 13.64 11.64 -8.65
CA HIS A 333 13.48 13.09 -8.68
C HIS A 333 12.59 13.53 -7.52
N LEU A 334 13.15 13.41 -6.32
CA LEU A 334 12.54 13.79 -5.06
C LEU A 334 12.80 15.29 -4.75
N ASP A 335 12.18 15.77 -3.68
CA ASP A 335 12.31 17.15 -3.18
C ASP A 335 13.71 17.43 -2.63
N LEU A 336 14.41 16.39 -2.20
CA LEU A 336 15.77 16.41 -1.68
C LEU A 336 16.67 15.59 -2.60
N ASP A 337 17.94 15.96 -2.68
CA ASP A 337 18.95 15.08 -3.28
C ASP A 337 19.18 13.83 -2.41
N GLU A 338 19.86 12.84 -2.98
CA GLU A 338 20.07 11.53 -2.34
C GLU A 338 20.72 11.63 -0.95
N ASN A 339 21.67 12.55 -0.77
CA ASN A 339 22.42 12.67 0.47
C ASN A 339 21.58 13.38 1.54
N ASP A 340 21.00 14.51 1.18
CA ASP A 340 20.11 15.27 2.06
C ASP A 340 18.88 14.44 2.47
N LEU A 341 18.39 13.58 1.57
CA LEU A 341 17.34 12.61 1.87
C LEU A 341 17.76 11.64 2.97
N MET A 342 18.93 11.00 2.84
CA MET A 342 19.42 10.03 3.84
C MET A 342 19.70 10.71 5.20
N LEU A 343 20.28 11.91 5.18
CA LEU A 343 20.47 12.72 6.39
C LEU A 343 19.13 13.01 7.08
N ALA A 344 18.14 13.48 6.33
CA ALA A 344 16.82 13.77 6.86
C ALA A 344 16.11 12.51 7.41
N ILE A 345 16.29 11.34 6.77
CA ILE A 345 15.82 10.06 7.33
C ILE A 345 16.52 9.80 8.68
N GLY A 346 17.85 9.90 8.73
CA GLY A 346 18.63 9.68 9.95
C GLY A 346 18.17 10.57 11.11
N GLU A 347 17.98 11.86 10.84
CA GLU A 347 17.46 12.81 11.83
C GLU A 347 16.08 12.44 12.38
N LYS A 348 15.21 11.85 11.55
CA LYS A 348 13.88 11.37 11.97
C LYS A 348 13.95 10.05 12.74
N LEU A 349 14.92 9.17 12.43
CA LEU A 349 15.05 7.87 13.08
C LEU A 349 15.55 7.96 14.53
N ILE A 350 16.39 8.94 14.86
CA ILE A 350 16.90 9.14 16.23
C ILE A 350 15.77 9.25 17.27
N PRO A 351 14.82 10.21 17.18
CA PRO A 351 13.75 10.34 18.17
C PRO A 351 12.78 9.14 18.17
N ILE A 352 12.63 8.44 17.04
CA ILE A 352 11.85 7.21 16.97
C ILE A 352 12.52 6.11 17.79
N TYR A 353 13.85 5.97 17.66
CA TYR A 353 14.64 5.03 18.46
C TYR A 353 14.57 5.36 19.95
N GLU A 354 14.81 6.62 20.33
CA GLU A 354 14.69 7.10 21.73
C GLU A 354 13.32 6.73 22.32
N THR A 355 12.23 6.96 21.57
CA THR A 355 10.87 6.62 21.98
C THR A 355 10.65 5.11 22.12
N ALA A 356 11.21 4.30 21.22
CA ALA A 356 11.06 2.86 21.23
C ALA A 356 11.69 2.21 22.48
N PHE A 357 12.88 2.67 22.86
CA PHE A 357 13.68 2.08 23.93
C PHE A 357 13.63 2.83 25.25
N ASP A 358 13.03 4.03 25.29
CA ASP A 358 13.02 4.90 26.48
C ASP A 358 14.45 5.25 26.92
N THR A 359 15.25 5.69 25.93
CA THR A 359 16.67 6.04 26.07
C THR A 359 16.91 7.47 25.57
N GLY A 360 18.03 8.06 25.97
CA GLY A 360 18.47 9.36 25.47
C GLY A 360 19.86 9.23 24.88
N LEU A 361 19.98 9.43 23.57
CA LEU A 361 21.25 9.37 22.86
C LEU A 361 21.84 10.79 22.69
N ASP A 362 23.16 10.90 22.61
CA ASP A 362 23.83 12.15 22.25
C ASP A 362 23.53 12.51 20.79
N ARG A 363 22.49 13.33 20.60
CA ARG A 363 22.00 13.72 19.27
C ARG A 363 23.08 14.27 18.34
N PRO A 364 24.01 15.16 18.77
CA PRO A 364 25.11 15.61 17.92
C PRO A 364 25.98 14.45 17.41
N THR A 365 26.33 13.49 18.27
CA THR A 365 27.07 12.27 17.89
C THR A 365 26.27 11.44 16.89
N GLN A 366 24.99 11.16 17.16
CA GLN A 366 24.19 10.33 16.25
C GLN A 366 23.88 11.00 14.91
N GLN A 367 23.73 12.32 14.87
CA GLN A 367 23.63 13.09 13.62
C GLN A 367 24.93 13.01 12.81
N ALA A 368 26.09 13.10 13.46
CA ALA A 368 27.38 12.91 12.80
C ALA A 368 27.51 11.48 12.24
N ASN A 369 27.10 10.47 13.01
CA ASN A 369 27.10 9.06 12.56
C ASN A 369 26.19 8.82 11.37
N ALA A 370 24.99 9.42 11.37
CA ALA A 370 24.08 9.40 10.22
C ALA A 370 24.76 9.99 8.97
N ALA A 371 25.45 11.12 9.11
CA ALA A 371 26.15 11.75 7.99
C ALA A 371 27.30 10.91 7.44
N ILE A 372 28.10 10.29 8.32
CA ILE A 372 29.20 9.41 7.91
C ILE A 372 28.66 8.18 7.19
N LEU A 373 27.64 7.52 7.75
CA LEU A 373 27.00 6.36 7.15
C LEU A 373 26.33 6.71 5.81
N ALA A 374 25.67 7.86 5.69
CA ALA A 374 25.08 8.32 4.43
C ALA A 374 26.13 8.50 3.33
N ASN A 375 27.28 9.10 3.66
CA ASN A 375 28.41 9.25 2.72
C ASN A 375 28.98 7.89 2.30
N VAL A 376 29.25 7.00 3.26
CA VAL A 376 29.78 5.65 2.98
C VAL A 376 28.81 4.82 2.14
N ALA A 377 27.51 4.88 2.42
CA ALA A 377 26.48 4.18 1.65
C ALA A 377 26.51 4.58 0.17
N ARG A 378 26.74 5.88 -0.11
CA ARG A 378 26.83 6.43 -1.47
C ARG A 378 28.15 6.09 -2.16
N ASP A 379 29.27 6.19 -1.46
CA ASP A 379 30.60 6.17 -2.07
C ASP A 379 31.16 4.75 -2.23
N VAL A 380 30.82 3.83 -1.32
CA VAL A 380 31.43 2.48 -1.25
C VAL A 380 30.57 1.42 -1.91
N PHE A 381 29.26 1.58 -1.82
CA PHE A 381 28.31 0.75 -2.54
C PHE A 381 27.88 1.59 -3.72
N LEU A 382 27.99 1.07 -4.95
CA LEU A 382 27.45 1.70 -6.17
C LEU A 382 26.17 1.00 -6.66
N ASP A 383 25.73 -0.03 -5.91
CA ASP A 383 24.51 -0.77 -6.18
C ASP A 383 23.27 -0.03 -5.69
N VAL A 384 22.25 -0.05 -6.54
CA VAL A 384 20.88 0.50 -6.53
C VAL A 384 20.13 0.62 -5.18
N SER A 385 20.63 0.05 -4.07
CA SER A 385 19.94 -0.07 -2.77
C SER A 385 20.57 0.72 -1.61
N HIS A 386 21.30 1.82 -1.84
CA HIS A 386 21.96 2.63 -0.79
C HIS A 386 21.02 3.08 0.33
N ARG A 387 19.80 3.53 0.00
CA ARG A 387 18.82 4.02 1.00
C ARG A 387 18.45 2.94 2.02
N ARG A 388 18.15 1.73 1.55
CA ARG A 388 17.82 0.58 2.40
C ARG A 388 19.02 0.17 3.26
N LEU A 389 20.22 0.14 2.65
CA LEU A 389 21.44 -0.23 3.36
C LEU A 389 21.74 0.78 4.47
N PHE A 390 21.66 2.08 4.16
CA PHE A 390 21.81 3.17 5.11
C PHE A 390 20.85 3.05 6.29
N VAL A 391 19.55 2.90 6.04
CA VAL A 391 18.54 2.80 7.11
C VAL A 391 18.83 1.61 8.02
N LYS A 392 19.15 0.45 7.44
CA LYS A 392 19.48 -0.74 8.20
C LYS A 392 20.75 -0.54 9.06
N ALA A 393 21.81 -0.02 8.45
CA ALA A 393 23.08 0.25 9.11
C ALA A 393 22.92 1.26 10.25
N PHE A 394 22.19 2.35 10.02
CA PHE A 394 22.01 3.39 11.01
C PHE A 394 21.17 2.92 12.20
N VAL A 395 20.07 2.19 11.97
CA VAL A 395 19.29 1.61 13.07
C VAL A 395 20.12 0.61 13.89
N THR A 396 20.93 -0.20 13.22
CA THR A 396 21.85 -1.15 13.88
C THR A 396 22.89 -0.40 14.71
N GLU A 397 23.41 0.72 14.19
CA GLU A 397 24.38 1.56 14.89
C GLU A 397 23.77 2.23 16.13
N LEU A 398 22.55 2.77 16.04
CA LEU A 398 21.84 3.33 17.19
C LEU A 398 21.72 2.29 18.31
N ALA A 399 21.38 1.04 17.98
CA ALA A 399 21.33 -0.05 18.95
C ALA A 399 22.68 -0.39 19.57
N ARG A 400 23.76 -0.32 18.78
CA ARG A 400 25.13 -0.55 19.28
C ARG A 400 25.58 0.54 20.25
N GLN A 401 25.30 1.80 19.93
CA GLN A 401 25.68 2.93 20.77
C GLN A 401 24.85 3.00 22.06
N ASP A 402 23.56 2.67 21.98
CA ASP A 402 22.67 2.54 23.15
C ASP A 402 23.11 1.44 24.12
N ALA A 403 23.60 0.30 23.61
CA ALA A 403 24.13 -0.78 24.43
C ALA A 403 25.58 -0.54 24.93
N GLY A 404 26.30 0.40 24.31
CA GLY A 404 27.73 0.60 24.48
C GLY A 404 28.11 2.04 24.85
N ALA A 405 29.30 2.46 24.43
CA ALA A 405 29.74 3.84 24.57
C ALA A 405 29.48 4.61 23.27
N GLU A 406 28.79 5.74 23.39
CA GLU A 406 28.55 6.63 22.26
C GLU A 406 29.85 7.27 21.77
N HIS A 407 30.05 7.27 20.46
CA HIS A 407 31.19 7.92 19.82
C HIS A 407 30.87 8.24 18.36
N VAL A 408 31.59 9.21 17.80
CA VAL A 408 31.52 9.51 16.37
C VAL A 408 32.29 8.45 15.61
N LEU A 409 31.65 7.82 14.64
CA LEU A 409 32.25 6.81 13.79
C LEU A 409 33.43 7.37 12.99
N THR A 410 34.45 6.55 12.82
CA THR A 410 35.42 6.72 11.74
C THR A 410 34.85 6.17 10.43
N GLU A 411 35.43 6.59 9.30
CA GLU A 411 35.03 6.07 7.98
C GLU A 411 35.23 4.54 7.88
N GLU A 412 36.31 4.02 8.48
CA GLU A 412 36.60 2.58 8.53
C GLU A 412 35.52 1.80 9.30
N GLU A 413 35.09 2.31 10.47
CA GLU A 413 34.02 1.71 11.25
C GLU A 413 32.68 1.73 10.51
N ALA A 414 32.35 2.85 9.86
CA ALA A 414 31.14 2.98 9.06
C ALA A 414 31.11 2.00 7.87
N ILE A 415 32.25 1.77 7.21
CA ILE A 415 32.38 0.74 6.16
C ILE A 415 32.12 -0.66 6.72
N ALA A 416 32.66 -0.99 7.89
CA ALA A 416 32.45 -2.29 8.52
C ALA A 416 30.99 -2.51 8.93
N VAL A 417 30.32 -1.49 9.48
CA VAL A 417 28.89 -1.50 9.79
C VAL A 417 28.07 -1.79 8.53
N MET A 418 28.36 -1.09 7.43
CA MET A 418 27.65 -1.31 6.16
C MET A 418 27.88 -2.70 5.56
N ARG A 419 29.06 -3.28 5.75
CA ARG A 419 29.38 -4.65 5.29
C ARG A 419 28.84 -5.74 6.21
N GLY A 420 28.29 -5.39 7.37
CA GLY A 420 27.87 -6.35 8.39
C GLY A 420 29.05 -7.10 9.04
N GLN A 421 30.25 -6.52 9.01
CA GLN A 421 31.50 -7.11 9.51
C GLN A 421 31.84 -6.62 10.94
N VAL A 422 30.84 -6.22 11.71
CA VAL A 422 31.04 -5.47 12.96
C VAL A 422 31.71 -6.30 14.07
N ASP A 423 31.53 -7.62 14.06
CA ASP A 423 32.17 -8.53 15.03
C ASP A 423 33.71 -8.62 14.86
N GLU A 424 34.27 -8.20 13.72
CA GLU A 424 35.72 -8.20 13.48
C GLU A 424 36.43 -6.96 14.05
N LEU A 425 35.68 -5.89 14.39
CA LEU A 425 36.24 -4.65 14.94
C LEU A 425 36.32 -4.67 16.47
N SER A 426 35.48 -5.45 17.15
CA SER A 426 35.60 -5.71 18.59
C SER A 426 36.62 -6.82 18.83
N GLY A 427 37.91 -6.52 18.72
CA GLY A 427 38.96 -7.40 19.20
C GLY A 427 38.83 -7.66 20.70
N GLY A 428 38.25 -8.79 21.07
CA GLY A 428 38.11 -9.22 22.46
C GLY A 428 37.53 -10.63 22.58
N GLU A 429 38.42 -11.62 22.55
CA GLU A 429 38.23 -13.02 22.99
C GLU A 429 36.97 -13.76 22.50
N THR A 430 37.16 -14.63 21.50
CA THR A 430 36.34 -15.84 21.35
C THR A 430 36.44 -16.70 22.61
N PRO A 431 35.36 -16.94 23.38
CA PRO A 431 35.37 -17.98 24.38
C PRO A 431 35.37 -19.34 23.66
N PRO A 432 36.16 -20.32 24.11
CA PRO A 432 36.11 -21.64 23.53
C PRO A 432 34.83 -22.35 23.98
N TYR A 433 34.11 -22.89 22.99
CA TYR A 433 32.98 -23.82 23.00
C TYR A 433 31.56 -23.26 22.99
#